data_AF-A0A554KYJ4-F1
#
_entry.id   AF-A0A554KYJ4-F1
#
_cell.length_a   1.000
_cell.length_b   1.000
_cell.length_c   1.000
_cell.angle_alpha   90.00
_cell.angle_beta   90.00
_cell.angle_gamma   90.00
#
_symmetry.space_group_name_H-M   'P 1'
#
loop_
_entity.id
_entity.type
_entity.pdbx_description
1 polymer ?
#
loop_
_entity_poly.entity_id
_entity_poly.type
_entity_poly.pdbx_seq_one_letter_code
_entity_poly.pdbx_strand_id
1 'polypeptide(L)'
;METKYILVPFAAAFGLFMVAWLFASMIGVPSPGHAITNFDECAAAGNSIMESYPRQCSANGQTFVEEISSGMPVPGAVVFNSCAVAGCSGQLCVSAVEAENIMTTCEHRPEYICYRDASCEPQQNGECGWTETLELKQCLTNPPPEEPIDVEMI
;
A
#
# COMPACT_ATOMS: atom_id res chain seq x y z
N MET A 1 -70.61 -6.09 20.82
CA MET A 1 -69.57 -6.74 19.99
C MET A 1 -68.30 -6.78 20.82
N GLU A 2 -67.99 -7.94 21.38
CA GLU A 2 -66.97 -8.13 22.42
C GLU A 2 -65.55 -7.89 21.85
N THR A 3 -64.79 -6.95 22.41
CA THR A 3 -63.39 -6.60 22.05
C THR A 3 -62.44 -7.80 21.97
N LYS A 4 -62.80 -8.91 22.62
CA LYS A 4 -62.08 -10.19 22.61
C LYS A 4 -61.98 -10.81 21.20
N TYR A 5 -62.98 -10.62 20.33
CA TYR A 5 -62.96 -11.19 18.97
C TYR A 5 -62.02 -10.45 18.00
N ILE A 6 -61.58 -9.25 18.34
CA ILE A 6 -60.62 -8.47 17.53
C ILE A 6 -59.18 -8.76 17.96
N LEU A 7 -58.90 -8.91 19.26
CA LEU A 7 -57.54 -9.12 19.76
C LEU A 7 -56.96 -10.51 19.47
N VAL A 8 -57.81 -11.54 19.42
CA VAL A 8 -57.41 -12.93 19.13
C VAL A 8 -56.77 -13.10 17.75
N PRO A 9 -57.34 -12.60 16.63
CA PRO A 9 -56.70 -12.71 15.33
C PRO A 9 -55.40 -11.91 15.23
N PHE A 10 -55.28 -10.76 15.90
CA PHE A 10 -54.03 -9.99 15.93
C PHE A 10 -52.91 -10.72 16.67
N ALA A 11 -53.21 -11.33 17.83
CA ALA A 11 -52.22 -12.11 18.58
C ALA A 11 -51.78 -13.37 17.82
N ALA A 12 -52.72 -14.06 17.15
CA ALA A 12 -52.41 -15.22 16.32
C ALA A 12 -51.58 -14.85 15.08
N ALA A 13 -51.90 -13.75 14.41
CA ALA A 13 -51.14 -13.25 13.27
C ALA A 13 -49.72 -12.83 13.67
N PHE A 14 -49.57 -12.16 14.82
CA PHE A 14 -48.26 -11.74 15.32
C PHE A 14 -47.40 -12.94 15.73
N GLY A 15 -48.01 -13.95 16.35
CA GLY A 15 -47.33 -15.22 16.67
C GLY A 15 -46.87 -15.96 15.42
N LEU A 16 -47.71 -16.08 14.40
CA LEU A 16 -47.33 -16.70 13.12
C LEU A 16 -46.23 -15.91 12.40
N PHE A 17 -46.25 -14.59 12.47
CA PHE A 17 -45.21 -13.74 11.88
C PHE A 17 -43.88 -13.90 12.61
N MET A 18 -43.88 -13.92 13.94
CA MET A 18 -42.70 -14.20 14.76
C MET A 18 -42.13 -15.60 14.49
N VAL A 19 -42.99 -16.62 14.40
CA VAL A 19 -42.55 -17.99 14.08
C VAL A 19 -41.99 -18.06 12.66
N ALA A 20 -42.63 -17.42 11.68
CA ALA A 20 -42.12 -17.36 10.31
C ALA A 20 -40.78 -16.60 10.23
N TRP A 21 -40.60 -15.54 11.01
CA TRP A 21 -39.35 -14.77 11.07
C TRP A 21 -38.22 -15.55 11.75
N LEU A 22 -38.53 -16.30 12.82
CA LEU A 22 -37.61 -17.23 13.46
C LEU A 22 -37.23 -18.40 12.53
N PHE A 23 -38.19 -18.93 11.76
CA PHE A 23 -37.92 -19.97 10.76
C PHE A 23 -37.12 -19.44 9.58
N ALA A 24 -37.41 -18.24 9.07
CA ALA A 24 -36.63 -17.60 8.02
C ALA A 24 -35.17 -17.35 8.46
N SER A 25 -34.92 -17.14 9.76
CA SER A 25 -33.57 -17.00 10.31
C SER A 25 -32.79 -18.34 10.34
N MET A 26 -33.48 -19.50 10.34
CA MET A 26 -32.87 -20.84 10.27
C MET A 26 -32.71 -21.36 8.84
N ILE A 27 -33.44 -20.80 7.87
CA ILE A 27 -33.25 -21.09 6.45
C ILE A 27 -32.10 -20.20 5.98
N GLY A 28 -30.87 -20.70 6.14
CA GLY A 28 -29.67 -20.03 5.65
C GLY A 28 -29.88 -19.59 4.20
N VAL A 29 -29.76 -18.28 3.96
CA VAL A 29 -29.83 -17.71 2.61
C VAL A 29 -28.76 -18.41 1.77
N PRO A 30 -29.12 -19.11 0.67
CA PRO A 30 -28.13 -19.66 -0.23
C PRO A 30 -27.39 -18.46 -0.85
N SER A 31 -26.14 -18.25 -0.42
CA SER A 31 -25.27 -17.27 -1.05
C SER A 31 -25.12 -17.69 -2.52
N PRO A 32 -25.51 -16.86 -3.50
CA PRO A 32 -25.25 -17.16 -4.89
C PRO A 32 -23.74 -17.30 -5.02
N GLY A 33 -23.27 -18.44 -5.58
CA GLY A 33 -21.85 -18.82 -5.62
C GLY A 33 -20.94 -17.61 -5.77
N HIS A 34 -20.20 -17.32 -4.69
CA HIS A 34 -19.52 -16.05 -4.46
C HIS A 34 -18.48 -15.85 -5.55
N ALA A 35 -18.82 -15.08 -6.58
CA ALA A 35 -17.88 -14.71 -7.62
C ALA A 35 -16.79 -13.88 -6.95
N ILE A 36 -15.53 -14.31 -7.09
CA ILE A 36 -14.37 -13.60 -6.55
C ILE A 36 -14.28 -12.26 -7.29
N THR A 37 -14.38 -11.15 -6.56
CA THR A 37 -14.36 -9.79 -7.11
C THR A 37 -13.12 -9.00 -6.76
N ASN A 38 -12.34 -9.46 -5.77
CA ASN A 38 -11.17 -8.75 -5.26
C ASN A 38 -10.07 -9.71 -4.76
N PHE A 39 -8.89 -9.15 -4.46
CA PHE A 39 -7.73 -9.92 -3.99
C PHE A 39 -8.01 -10.67 -2.69
N ASP A 40 -8.67 -10.03 -1.71
CA ASP A 40 -8.93 -10.63 -0.39
C ASP A 40 -9.83 -11.87 -0.50
N GLU A 41 -10.88 -11.79 -1.32
CA GLU A 41 -11.74 -12.93 -1.63
C GLU A 41 -10.99 -14.05 -2.35
N CYS A 42 -10.10 -13.68 -3.28
CA CYS A 42 -9.29 -14.64 -4.02
C CYS A 42 -8.33 -15.41 -3.10
N ALA A 43 -7.66 -14.69 -2.19
CA ALA A 43 -6.72 -15.24 -1.23
C ALA A 43 -7.42 -16.08 -0.15
N ALA A 44 -8.56 -15.61 0.36
CA ALA A 44 -9.38 -16.35 1.34
C ALA A 44 -9.94 -17.66 0.77
N ALA A 45 -10.19 -17.70 -0.54
CA ALA A 45 -10.59 -18.91 -1.25
C ALA A 45 -9.42 -19.91 -1.49
N GLY A 46 -8.20 -19.59 -1.06
CA GLY A 46 -7.04 -20.49 -1.13
C GLY A 46 -6.42 -20.61 -2.52
N ASN A 47 -6.70 -19.66 -3.41
CA ASN A 47 -6.11 -19.64 -4.75
C ASN A 47 -4.61 -19.27 -4.71
N SER A 48 -3.90 -19.51 -5.82
CA SER A 48 -2.48 -19.24 -5.92
C SER A 48 -2.18 -17.73 -5.86
N ILE A 49 -1.38 -17.33 -4.88
CA ILE A 49 -0.81 -15.98 -4.78
C ILE A 49 0.59 -15.99 -5.39
N MET A 50 0.87 -15.07 -6.30
CA MET A 50 2.18 -14.90 -6.93
C MET A 50 3.12 -14.12 -5.99
N GLU A 51 4.41 -14.47 -6.01
CA GLU A 51 5.47 -13.78 -5.26
C GLU A 51 5.90 -12.44 -5.91
N SER A 52 4.95 -11.70 -6.49
CA SER A 52 5.17 -10.33 -6.99
C SER A 52 4.61 -9.31 -5.99
N TYR A 53 5.21 -8.11 -5.96
CA TYR A 53 4.67 -6.95 -5.22
C TYR A 53 4.18 -5.89 -6.22
N PRO A 54 2.94 -5.37 -6.10
CA PRO A 54 1.87 -5.78 -5.18
C PRO A 54 1.46 -7.24 -5.37
N ARG A 55 0.95 -7.89 -4.31
CA ARG A 55 0.56 -9.30 -4.37
C ARG A 55 -0.55 -9.50 -5.39
N GLN A 56 -0.48 -10.62 -6.11
CA GLN A 56 -1.46 -10.97 -7.14
C GLN A 56 -2.03 -12.35 -6.86
N CYS A 57 -3.34 -12.50 -6.93
CA CYS A 57 -4.02 -13.78 -6.75
C CYS A 57 -4.74 -14.18 -8.04
N SER A 58 -4.57 -15.44 -8.47
CA SER A 58 -5.16 -15.95 -9.72
C SER A 58 -6.29 -16.94 -9.45
N ALA A 59 -7.49 -16.65 -9.95
CA ALA A 59 -8.66 -17.53 -9.82
C ALA A 59 -9.54 -17.44 -11.08
N ASN A 60 -10.07 -18.57 -11.55
CA ASN A 60 -11.01 -18.63 -12.69
C ASN A 60 -10.50 -17.93 -13.98
N GLY A 61 -9.19 -17.90 -14.21
CA GLY A 61 -8.58 -17.23 -15.35
C GLY A 61 -8.48 -15.70 -15.21
N GLN A 62 -8.81 -15.15 -14.04
CA GLN A 62 -8.64 -13.75 -13.70
C GLN A 62 -7.51 -13.58 -12.69
N THR A 63 -6.85 -12.43 -12.73
CA THR A 63 -5.83 -12.03 -11.75
C THR A 63 -6.33 -10.81 -11.00
N PHE A 64 -6.32 -10.90 -9.67
CA PHE A 64 -6.71 -9.83 -8.75
C PHE A 64 -5.45 -9.28 -8.10
N VAL A 65 -5.21 -7.99 -8.23
CA VAL A 65 -4.04 -7.30 -7.64
C VAL A 65 -4.46 -6.68 -6.31
N GLU A 66 -3.60 -6.78 -5.30
CA GLU A 66 -3.80 -6.13 -4.00
C GLU A 66 -3.77 -4.59 -4.14
N GLU A 67 -4.82 -3.93 -3.66
CA GLU A 67 -4.89 -2.47 -3.54
C GLU A 67 -4.14 -2.05 -2.27
N ILE A 68 -2.85 -1.73 -2.41
CA ILE A 68 -2.05 -1.22 -1.29
C ILE A 68 -2.38 0.25 -1.12
N SER A 69 -3.06 0.60 -0.03
CA SER A 69 -3.20 2.00 0.38
C SER A 69 -1.82 2.58 0.64
N SER A 70 -1.31 3.40 -0.30
CA SER A 70 -0.03 4.09 -0.25
C SER A 70 -0.05 5.20 0.82
N GLY A 71 -0.24 4.82 2.08
CA GLY A 71 -0.14 5.68 3.25
C GLY A 71 1.09 5.39 4.12
N MET A 72 2.00 4.53 3.65
CA MET A 72 3.24 4.21 4.35
C MET A 72 4.41 4.93 3.64
N PRO A 73 5.30 5.62 4.37
CA PRO A 73 6.54 6.11 3.78
C PRO A 73 7.28 4.94 3.14
N VAL A 74 7.64 5.09 1.87
CA VAL A 74 8.46 4.12 1.13
C VAL A 74 9.66 3.73 1.99
N PRO A 75 9.99 2.45 2.18
CA PRO A 75 11.20 2.07 2.89
C PRO A 75 12.42 2.67 2.18
N GLY A 76 12.99 3.73 2.73
CA GLY A 76 14.08 4.52 2.13
C GLY A 76 13.73 6.00 1.87
N ALA A 77 12.45 6.35 1.82
CA ALA A 77 12.01 7.74 1.75
C ALA A 77 11.99 8.38 3.14
N VAL A 78 13.10 9.01 3.51
CA VAL A 78 13.15 9.83 4.73
C VAL A 78 12.47 11.16 4.42
N VAL A 79 11.28 11.38 4.99
CA VAL A 79 10.46 12.58 4.74
C VAL A 79 10.84 13.68 5.73
N PHE A 80 11.27 14.84 5.22
CA PHE A 80 11.53 16.07 5.98
C PHE A 80 10.84 17.24 5.30
N ASN A 81 9.97 17.97 6.02
CA ASN A 81 9.32 19.18 5.51
C ASN A 81 8.65 19.00 4.13
N SER A 82 7.97 17.86 3.91
CA SER A 82 7.33 17.47 2.64
C SER A 82 8.29 17.12 1.48
N CYS A 83 9.60 17.11 1.72
CA CYS A 83 10.61 16.56 0.82
C CYS A 83 11.03 15.15 1.27
N ALA A 84 11.48 14.33 0.34
CA ALA A 84 11.92 12.98 0.60
C ALA A 84 13.19 12.66 -0.21
N VAL A 85 14.12 11.96 0.44
CA VAL A 85 15.22 11.30 -0.26
C VAL A 85 14.67 10.13 -1.05
N ALA A 86 15.00 10.03 -2.34
CA ALA A 86 14.48 9.02 -3.24
C ALA A 86 15.54 8.57 -4.27
N GLY A 87 15.13 7.68 -5.17
CA GLY A 87 16.04 7.04 -6.13
C GLY A 87 16.72 5.80 -5.53
N CYS A 88 17.10 4.86 -6.40
CA CYS A 88 17.63 3.55 -5.97
C CYS A 88 18.91 3.66 -5.13
N SER A 89 19.71 4.70 -5.38
CA SER A 89 20.98 4.96 -4.68
C SER A 89 20.88 6.14 -3.71
N GLY A 90 19.67 6.63 -3.41
CA GLY A 90 19.45 7.79 -2.54
C GLY A 90 19.93 9.12 -3.13
N GLN A 91 20.04 9.20 -4.46
CA GLN A 91 20.62 10.35 -5.17
C GLN A 91 19.64 11.50 -5.41
N LEU A 92 18.34 11.29 -5.19
CA LEU A 92 17.31 12.30 -5.44
C LEU A 92 16.79 12.89 -4.14
N CYS A 93 16.51 14.19 -4.16
CA CYS A 93 15.69 14.87 -3.16
C CYS A 93 14.50 15.49 -3.87
N VAL A 94 13.32 14.91 -3.70
CA VAL A 94 12.08 15.29 -4.41
C VAL A 94 10.95 15.48 -3.41
N SER A 95 9.76 15.88 -3.87
CA SER A 95 8.60 15.92 -2.97
C SER A 95 8.24 14.52 -2.48
N ALA A 96 7.65 14.42 -1.28
CA ALA A 96 7.22 13.13 -0.73
C ALA A 96 6.24 12.38 -1.65
N VAL A 97 5.36 13.11 -2.34
CA VAL A 97 4.39 12.54 -3.28
C VAL A 97 5.07 12.02 -4.55
N GLU A 98 6.08 12.73 -5.04
CA GLU A 98 6.85 12.30 -6.22
C GLU A 98 7.70 11.06 -5.91
N ALA A 99 8.25 10.97 -4.69
CA ALA A 99 9.00 9.82 -4.22
C ALA A 99 8.19 8.51 -4.23
N GLU A 100 6.86 8.56 -4.12
CA GLU A 100 6.00 7.36 -4.12
C GLU A 100 6.01 6.62 -5.46
N ASN A 101 6.25 7.32 -6.57
CA ASN A 101 6.12 6.77 -7.93
C ASN A 101 7.40 6.88 -8.75
N ILE A 102 8.50 7.36 -8.15
CA ILE A 102 9.76 7.54 -8.87
C ILE A 102 10.52 6.21 -8.95
N MET A 103 10.66 5.70 -10.18
CA MET A 103 11.45 4.52 -10.49
C MET A 103 12.70 4.98 -11.24
N THR A 104 13.87 4.78 -10.65
CA THR A 104 15.17 5.17 -11.24
C THR A 104 16.00 3.93 -11.56
N THR A 105 16.98 4.08 -12.44
CA THR A 105 17.99 3.04 -12.65
C THR A 105 18.88 2.92 -11.42
N CYS A 106 19.22 1.70 -11.02
CA CYS A 106 20.16 1.42 -9.93
C CYS A 106 21.61 1.54 -10.41
N GLU A 107 21.96 2.74 -10.89
CA GLU A 107 23.32 3.06 -11.28
C GLU A 107 24.20 3.24 -10.04
N HIS A 108 25.40 2.69 -10.06
CA HIS A 108 26.41 2.94 -9.03
C HIS A 108 27.35 4.02 -9.52
N ARG A 109 27.42 5.10 -8.77
CA ARG A 109 28.26 6.27 -9.05
C ARG A 109 28.86 6.74 -7.73
N PRO A 110 30.18 7.02 -7.68
CA PRO A 110 30.84 7.39 -6.43
C PRO A 110 30.29 8.69 -5.84
N GLU A 111 29.77 9.59 -6.67
CA GLU A 111 29.17 10.86 -6.23
C GLU A 111 27.95 10.67 -5.33
N TYR A 112 27.25 9.53 -5.41
CA TYR A 112 26.04 9.31 -4.63
C TYR A 112 26.30 9.19 -3.12
N ILE A 113 27.53 8.82 -2.72
CA ILE A 113 27.95 8.81 -1.31
C ILE A 113 27.84 10.22 -0.70
N CYS A 114 28.06 11.26 -1.49
CA CYS A 114 28.01 12.65 -1.02
C CYS A 114 26.61 13.05 -0.51
N TYR A 115 25.54 12.39 -0.99
CA TYR A 115 24.17 12.69 -0.59
C TYR A 115 23.76 12.02 0.73
N ARG A 116 24.52 11.03 1.23
CA ARG A 116 24.19 10.30 2.47
C ARG A 116 24.07 11.22 3.69
N ASP A 117 24.95 12.22 3.74
CA ASP A 117 25.05 13.16 4.86
C ASP A 117 24.54 14.57 4.47
N ALA A 118 23.95 14.71 3.28
CA ALA A 118 23.40 15.97 2.79
C ALA A 118 21.97 16.23 3.30
N SER A 119 21.59 17.50 3.42
CA SER A 119 20.23 17.88 3.80
C SER A 119 19.30 17.92 2.59
N CYS A 120 18.15 17.23 2.68
CA CYS A 120 17.08 17.26 1.68
C CYS A 120 15.91 18.11 2.19
N GLU A 121 15.72 19.30 1.61
CA GLU A 121 14.80 20.33 2.12
C GLU A 121 14.19 21.19 1.00
N PRO A 122 13.10 21.93 1.28
CA PRO A 122 12.57 22.92 0.34
C PRO A 122 13.59 24.05 0.09
N GLN A 123 13.86 24.33 -1.17
CA GLN A 123 14.78 25.37 -1.62
C GLN A 123 14.07 26.72 -1.77
N GLN A 124 14.82 27.79 -2.05
CA GLN A 124 14.26 29.15 -2.19
C GLN A 124 13.23 29.29 -3.33
N ASN A 125 13.29 28.40 -4.33
CA ASN A 125 12.34 28.35 -5.43
C ASN A 125 11.04 27.59 -5.07
N GLY A 126 10.96 27.01 -3.86
CA GLY A 126 9.82 26.22 -3.40
C GLY A 126 9.84 24.75 -3.82
N GLU A 127 10.88 24.30 -4.53
CA GLU A 127 11.07 22.90 -4.92
C GLU A 127 11.92 22.16 -3.89
N CYS A 128 11.74 20.84 -3.78
CA CYS A 128 12.63 20.01 -2.97
C CYS A 128 13.98 19.85 -3.68
N GLY A 129 15.07 19.91 -2.92
CA GLY A 129 16.40 19.73 -3.45
C GLY A 129 17.44 19.52 -2.35
N TRP A 130 18.62 19.07 -2.76
CA TRP A 130 19.77 18.97 -1.88
C TRP A 130 20.28 20.36 -1.51
N THR A 131 20.47 20.61 -0.23
CA THR A 131 21.05 21.87 0.24
C THR A 131 22.52 21.95 -0.18
N GLU A 132 22.83 22.93 -1.01
CA GLU A 132 24.12 23.16 -1.66
C GLU A 132 25.20 23.71 -0.70
N THR A 133 25.59 22.91 0.29
CA THR A 133 26.65 23.22 1.25
C THR A 133 28.03 23.19 0.60
N LEU A 134 29.02 23.80 1.26
CA LEU A 134 30.40 23.76 0.78
C LEU A 134 30.94 22.33 0.79
N GLU A 135 30.60 21.56 1.83
CA GLU A 135 30.98 20.16 2.03
C GLU A 135 30.42 19.29 0.91
N LEU A 136 29.14 19.46 0.55
CA LEU A 136 28.50 18.73 -0.54
C LEU A 136 29.18 19.03 -1.87
N LYS A 137 29.39 20.32 -2.20
CA LYS A 137 30.06 20.72 -3.44
C LYS A 137 31.47 20.18 -3.56
N GLN A 138 32.22 20.18 -2.46
CA GLN A 138 33.57 19.62 -2.42
C GLN A 138 33.55 18.11 -2.66
N CYS A 139 32.62 17.39 -2.01
CA CYS A 139 32.45 15.96 -2.24
C CYS A 139 32.06 15.64 -3.69
N LEU A 140 31.10 16.37 -4.26
CA LEU A 140 30.69 16.15 -5.66
C LEU A 140 31.80 16.50 -6.67
N THR A 141 32.73 17.40 -6.32
CA THR A 141 33.88 17.74 -7.17
C THR A 141 34.98 16.68 -7.10
N ASN A 142 35.15 16.04 -5.96
CA ASN A 142 36.16 15.01 -5.73
C ASN A 142 35.56 13.89 -4.86
N PRO A 143 34.68 13.05 -5.45
CA PRO A 143 33.97 12.03 -4.70
C PRO A 143 34.95 10.94 -4.23
N PRO A 144 34.67 10.27 -3.10
CA PRO A 144 35.47 9.14 -2.68
C PRO A 144 35.48 8.08 -3.80
N PRO A 145 36.64 7.46 -4.11
CA PRO A 145 36.70 6.40 -5.10
C PRO A 145 35.78 5.25 -4.67
N GLU A 146 35.10 4.61 -5.63
CA GLU A 146 34.40 3.35 -5.35
C GLU A 146 35.45 2.37 -4.80
N GLU A 147 35.34 2.00 -3.52
CA GLU A 147 36.20 0.95 -3.00
C GLU A 147 35.83 -0.33 -3.76
N PRO A 148 36.75 -0.92 -4.53
CA PRO A 148 36.46 -2.14 -5.25
C PRO A 148 36.16 -3.18 -4.19
N ILE A 149 34.92 -3.68 -4.17
CA ILE A 149 34.48 -4.76 -3.27
C ILE A 149 35.58 -5.82 -3.29
N ASP A 150 36.27 -5.90 -2.17
CA ASP A 150 37.48 -6.65 -1.95
C ASP A 150 37.22 -8.07 -2.46
N VAL A 151 37.91 -8.42 -3.55
CA VAL A 151 37.97 -9.80 -4.09
C VAL A 151 38.80 -10.70 -3.13
N GLU A 152 38.85 -10.37 -1.84
CA GLU A 152 39.62 -11.07 -0.82
C GLU A 152 38.78 -12.09 -0.04
N MET A 153 37.57 -12.41 -0.52
CA MET A 153 36.76 -13.53 -0.04
C MET A 153 36.48 -14.60 -1.09
N ILE A 154 37.46 -14.93 -1.95
CA ILE A 154 37.55 -16.25 -2.62
C ILE A 154 38.99 -16.74 -2.65
#